data_AF-A0A8J4XPI7-F1
#
_entry.id   AF-A0A8J4XPI7-F1
#
_cell.length_a   1.000
_cell.length_b   1.000
_cell.length_c   1.000
_cell.angle_alpha   90.00
_cell.angle_beta   90.00
_cell.angle_gamma   90.00
#
_symmetry.space_group_name_H-M   'P 1'
#
loop_
_entity.id
_entity.type
_entity.pdbx_description
1 polymer ?
#
loop_
_entity_poly.entity_id
_entity_poly.type
_entity_poly.pdbx_seq_one_letter_code
_entity_poly.pdbx_strand_id
1 'polypeptide(L)'
;MECLKDIKKDRKKVRVAVVGIMRRPRENAGYEEMRRDTNKRLQEEVVRMKAECSKDPGDYGVSFIDLDGALPQEVFEGDKVHLNWEGERRMCGRMLEWIRATERLCKLREKRVTNANE
;
A
#
# COMPACT_ATOMS: atom_id res chain seq x y z
N MET A 1 -8.57 -11.47 -0.14
CA MET A 1 -8.19 -10.32 -0.99
C MET A 1 -9.24 -10.03 -2.08
N GLU A 2 -10.51 -10.38 -1.84
CA GLU A 2 -11.59 -10.29 -2.82
C GLU A 2 -11.96 -8.83 -3.12
N CYS A 3 -11.99 -7.96 -2.09
CA CYS A 3 -12.24 -6.54 -2.27
C CYS A 3 -11.31 -5.87 -3.30
N LEU A 4 -10.02 -6.23 -3.33
CA LEU A 4 -9.11 -5.73 -4.37
C LEU A 4 -9.45 -6.29 -5.74
N LYS A 5 -9.79 -7.59 -5.83
CA LYS A 5 -10.19 -8.20 -7.10
C LYS A 5 -11.43 -7.52 -7.67
N ASP A 6 -12.41 -7.20 -6.83
CA ASP A 6 -13.63 -6.50 -7.23
C ASP A 6 -13.32 -5.09 -7.75
N ILE A 7 -12.51 -4.31 -7.03
CA ILE A 7 -12.05 -2.99 -7.48
C ILE A 7 -11.33 -3.10 -8.83
N LYS A 8 -10.45 -4.09 -9.00
CA LYS A 8 -9.64 -4.26 -10.21
C LYS A 8 -10.44 -4.78 -11.40
N LYS A 9 -11.49 -5.56 -11.16
CA LYS A 9 -12.43 -6.03 -12.19
C LYS A 9 -13.14 -4.84 -12.84
N ASP A 10 -13.63 -3.90 -12.04
CA ASP A 10 -14.40 -2.76 -12.52
C ASP A 10 -13.51 -1.58 -12.95
N ARG A 11 -12.30 -1.47 -12.39
CA ARG A 11 -11.43 -0.29 -12.55
C ARG A 11 -9.97 -0.66 -12.79
N LYS A 12 -9.68 -1.28 -13.95
CA LYS A 12 -8.31 -1.68 -14.34
C LYS A 12 -7.30 -0.52 -14.33
N LYS A 13 -7.71 0.69 -14.74
CA LYS A 13 -6.86 1.90 -14.76
C LYS A 13 -6.67 2.56 -13.39
N VAL A 14 -7.28 2.06 -12.33
CA VAL A 14 -7.02 2.55 -10.97
C VAL A 14 -5.86 1.77 -10.37
N ARG A 15 -4.87 2.49 -9.84
CA ARG A 15 -3.83 1.88 -9.02
C ARG A 15 -4.27 1.88 -7.56
N VAL A 16 -4.12 0.74 -6.88
CA VAL A 16 -4.58 0.57 -5.49
C VAL A 16 -3.38 0.35 -4.58
N ALA A 17 -3.37 1.02 -3.43
CA ALA A 17 -2.43 0.76 -2.34
C ALA A 17 -3.14 0.03 -1.19
N VAL A 18 -2.52 -1.03 -0.70
CA VAL A 18 -2.86 -1.66 0.58
C VAL A 18 -1.87 -1.13 1.61
N VAL A 19 -2.38 -0.55 2.69
CA VAL A 19 -1.55 -0.03 3.78
C VAL A 19 -1.43 -1.11 4.85
N GLY A 20 -0.21 -1.36 5.32
CA GLY A 20 0.03 -2.29 6.41
C GLY A 20 -0.67 -1.86 7.71
N ILE A 21 -1.09 -2.84 8.50
CA ILE A 21 -1.67 -2.62 9.82
C ILE A 21 -0.63 -1.98 10.73
N MET A 22 -0.97 -0.81 11.26
CA MET A 22 -0.12 -0.05 12.16
C MET A 22 0.05 -0.76 13.51
N ARG A 23 1.21 -0.51 14.13
CA ARG A 23 1.52 -0.95 15.48
C ARG A 23 0.59 -0.25 16.48
N ARG A 24 0.35 -0.89 17.63
CA ARG A 24 -0.38 -0.29 18.75
C ARG A 24 0.43 -0.53 20.03
N PRO A 25 1.25 0.44 20.47
CA PRO A 25 2.18 0.18 21.58
C PRO A 25 1.54 -0.20 22.92
N ARG A 26 0.22 -0.01 23.10
CA ARG A 26 -0.51 -0.49 24.28
C ARG A 26 -0.80 -1.99 24.27
N GLU A 27 -0.77 -2.61 23.09
CA GLU A 27 -1.08 -4.02 22.93
C GLU A 27 0.09 -4.93 23.33
N ASN A 28 -0.20 -6.20 23.55
CA ASN A 28 0.79 -7.18 24.00
C ASN A 28 1.64 -7.76 22.85
N ALA A 29 2.63 -8.57 23.21
CA ALA A 29 3.52 -9.23 22.24
C ALA A 29 2.76 -10.13 21.25
N GLY A 30 1.69 -10.81 21.70
CA GLY A 30 0.88 -11.66 20.84
C GLY A 30 0.13 -10.87 19.76
N TYR A 31 -0.35 -9.67 20.08
CA TYR A 31 -0.89 -8.75 19.08
C TYR A 31 0.18 -8.32 18.07
N GLU A 32 1.37 -7.95 18.53
CA GLU A 32 2.45 -7.52 17.63
C GLU A 32 2.90 -8.64 16.69
N GLU A 33 2.98 -9.88 17.18
CA GLU A 33 3.23 -11.06 16.36
C GLU A 33 2.13 -11.26 15.31
N MET A 34 0.87 -11.31 15.73
CA MET A 34 -0.28 -11.46 14.84
C MET A 34 -0.34 -10.35 13.78
N ARG A 35 -0.05 -9.12 14.16
CA ARG A 35 -0.02 -7.96 13.26
C ARG A 35 1.08 -8.10 12.21
N ARG A 36 2.30 -8.46 12.61
CA ARG A 36 3.42 -8.70 11.68
C ARG A 36 3.12 -9.83 10.72
N ASP A 37 2.59 -10.94 11.22
CA ASP A 37 2.17 -12.07 10.40
C ASP A 37 1.07 -11.68 9.41
N THR A 38 0.11 -10.87 9.85
CA THR A 38 -0.95 -10.35 8.97
C THR A 38 -0.36 -9.46 7.88
N ASN A 39 0.53 -8.52 8.22
CA ASN A 39 1.18 -7.65 7.24
C ASN A 39 2.03 -8.44 6.25
N LYS A 40 2.74 -9.48 6.70
CA LYS A 40 3.49 -10.39 5.82
C LYS A 40 2.55 -11.08 4.82
N ARG A 41 1.44 -11.66 5.28
CA ARG A 41 0.44 -12.29 4.41
C ARG A 41 -0.16 -11.28 3.42
N LEU A 42 -0.49 -10.07 3.87
CA LEU A 42 -0.98 -8.99 3.00
C LEU A 42 0.04 -8.65 1.91
N GLN A 43 1.32 -8.53 2.27
CA GLN A 43 2.38 -8.25 1.32
C GLN A 43 2.53 -9.37 0.28
N GLU A 44 2.52 -10.63 0.70
CA GLU A 44 2.56 -11.79 -0.20
C GLU A 44 1.39 -11.81 -1.18
N GLU A 45 0.16 -11.57 -0.70
CA GLU A 45 -1.04 -11.45 -1.52
C GLU A 45 -0.92 -10.32 -2.56
N VAL A 46 -0.43 -9.15 -2.13
CA VAL A 46 -0.24 -8.00 -3.02
C VAL A 46 0.83 -8.29 -4.08
N VAL A 47 1.91 -8.99 -3.74
CA VAL A 47 2.95 -9.38 -4.71
C VAL A 47 2.39 -10.34 -5.76
N ARG A 48 1.62 -11.35 -5.35
CA ARG A 48 0.94 -12.27 -6.28
C ARG A 48 -0.01 -11.51 -7.21
N MET A 49 -0.86 -10.64 -6.66
CA MET A 49 -1.80 -9.85 -7.47
C MET A 49 -1.07 -8.87 -8.39
N LYS A 50 0.03 -8.27 -7.95
CA LYS A 50 0.86 -7.41 -8.81
C LYS A 50 1.41 -8.18 -10.02
N ALA A 51 1.82 -9.44 -9.82
CA ALA A 51 2.26 -10.30 -10.92
C ALA A 51 1.10 -10.61 -11.89
N GLU A 52 -0.10 -10.87 -11.39
CA GLU A 52 -1.30 -11.05 -12.23
C GLU A 52 -1.62 -9.78 -13.04
N CYS A 53 -1.67 -8.60 -12.40
CA CYS A 53 -1.91 -7.32 -13.07
C CYS A 53 -0.86 -6.98 -14.14
N SER A 54 0.40 -7.43 -13.97
CA SER A 54 1.46 -7.17 -14.97
C SER A 54 1.25 -7.90 -16.29
N LYS A 55 0.38 -8.92 -16.33
CA LYS A 55 0.03 -9.65 -17.57
C LYS A 55 -0.92 -8.86 -18.47
N ASP A 56 -1.65 -7.89 -17.92
CA ASP A 56 -2.55 -7.01 -18.65
C ASP A 56 -1.95 -5.60 -18.76
N PRO A 57 -1.53 -5.14 -19.96
CA PRO A 57 -0.99 -3.80 -20.16
C PRO A 57 -1.92 -2.66 -19.71
N GLY A 58 -3.24 -2.87 -19.69
CA GLY A 58 -4.24 -1.91 -19.25
C GLY A 58 -4.47 -1.87 -17.73
N ASP A 59 -3.93 -2.83 -16.97
CA ASP A 59 -4.11 -2.89 -15.52
C ASP A 59 -3.00 -2.14 -14.76
N TYR A 60 -3.36 -1.04 -14.10
CA TYR A 60 -2.40 -0.16 -13.41
C TYR A 60 -1.79 -0.75 -12.14
N GLY A 61 -2.20 -1.94 -11.72
CA GLY A 61 -1.59 -2.74 -10.68
C GLY A 61 -1.97 -2.33 -9.25
N VAL A 62 -1.32 -3.02 -8.31
CA VAL A 62 -1.48 -2.85 -6.86
C VAL A 62 -0.13 -2.65 -6.19
N SER A 63 -0.12 -2.13 -4.96
CA SER A 63 1.10 -1.89 -4.17
C SER A 63 0.81 -2.07 -2.68
N PHE A 64 1.85 -2.41 -1.92
CA PHE A 64 1.79 -2.48 -0.46
C PHE A 64 2.62 -1.33 0.10
N ILE A 65 2.07 -0.60 1.08
CA ILE A 65 2.76 0.47 1.79
C ILE A 65 3.04 -0.03 3.20
N ASP A 66 4.31 -0.37 3.44
CA ASP A 66 4.80 -0.70 4.77
C ASP A 66 5.06 0.57 5.59
N LEU A 67 4.56 0.56 6.83
CA LEU A 67 4.66 1.65 7.79
C LEU A 67 5.53 1.29 9.00
N ASP A 68 6.00 0.05 9.15
CA ASP A 68 6.71 -0.38 10.36
C ASP A 68 8.01 0.38 10.58
N GLY A 69 8.74 0.71 9.50
CA GLY A 69 9.93 1.55 9.55
C GLY A 69 9.66 3.05 9.64
N ALA A 70 8.43 3.48 9.34
CA ALA A 70 8.07 4.90 9.29
C ALA A 70 7.51 5.42 10.63
N LEU A 71 6.91 4.54 11.44
CA LEU A 71 6.16 4.91 12.65
C LEU A 71 6.78 4.27 13.90
N PRO A 72 7.82 4.90 14.49
CA PRO A 72 8.38 4.42 15.76
C PRO A 72 7.44 4.74 16.94
N GLN A 73 7.69 4.18 18.12
CA GLN A 73 6.72 4.22 19.23
C GLN A 73 6.42 5.64 19.75
N GLU A 74 7.34 6.59 19.54
CA GLU A 74 7.25 7.97 20.02
C GLU A 74 6.26 8.81 19.21
N VAL A 75 5.84 8.34 18.04
CA VAL A 75 4.89 9.07 17.18
C VAL A 75 3.42 8.75 17.45
N PHE A 76 3.14 8.01 18.53
CA PHE A 76 1.80 7.71 18.98
C PHE A 76 1.37 8.62 20.14
N GLU A 77 0.10 8.97 20.16
CA GLU A 77 -0.55 9.71 21.25
C GLU A 77 -0.48 8.94 22.59
N GLY A 78 -0.94 9.60 23.65
CA GLY A 78 -1.00 9.00 25.00
C GLY A 78 -1.78 7.68 25.04
N ASP A 79 -2.77 7.50 24.18
CA ASP A 79 -3.57 6.28 24.08
C ASP A 79 -2.88 5.09 23.39
N LYS A 80 -1.72 5.35 22.76
CA LYS A 80 -0.91 4.37 22.02
C LYS A 80 -1.68 3.63 20.91
N VAL A 81 -2.67 4.29 20.33
CA VAL A 81 -3.43 3.80 19.17
C VAL A 81 -3.43 4.85 18.06
N HIS A 82 -3.69 6.10 18.41
CA HIS A 82 -3.69 7.20 17.43
C HIS A 82 -2.29 7.77 17.25
N LEU A 83 -2.02 8.27 16.05
CA LEU A 83 -0.78 8.99 15.74
C LEU A 83 -0.89 10.42 16.25
N ASN A 84 0.23 10.95 16.73
CA ASN A 84 0.35 12.39 16.92
C ASN A 84 0.66 13.09 15.59
N TRP A 85 0.71 14.42 15.59
CA TRP A 85 1.03 15.21 14.40
C TRP A 85 2.28 14.72 13.64
N GLU A 86 3.35 14.35 14.35
CA GLU A 86 4.58 13.86 13.71
C GLU A 86 4.36 12.48 13.07
N GLY A 87 3.59 11.61 13.71
CA GLY A 87 3.19 10.31 13.16
C GLY A 87 2.34 10.45 11.90
N GLU A 88 1.33 11.32 11.95
CA GLU A 88 0.50 11.65 10.79
C GLU A 88 1.34 12.19 9.64
N ARG A 89 2.22 13.16 9.92
CA ARG A 89 3.13 13.73 8.92
C ARG A 89 3.99 12.67 8.25
N ARG A 90 4.54 11.71 9.01
CA ARG A 90 5.34 10.59 8.46
C ARG A 90 4.50 9.64 7.62
N MET A 91 3.34 9.23 8.11
CA MET A 91 2.42 8.36 7.38
C MET A 91 1.98 9.01 6.05
N CYS A 92 1.51 10.26 6.10
CA CYS A 92 1.13 11.04 4.94
C CYS A 92 2.31 11.25 3.97
N GLY A 93 3.52 11.45 4.48
CA GLY A 93 4.74 11.52 3.67
C GLY A 93 4.96 10.26 2.83
N ARG A 94 4.80 9.07 3.44
CA ARG A 94 4.90 7.78 2.73
C ARG A 94 3.82 7.61 1.67
N MET A 95 2.60 8.03 1.97
CA MET A 95 1.51 8.03 0.99
C MET A 95 1.81 8.98 -0.19
N LEU A 96 2.32 10.18 0.09
CA LEU A 96 2.67 11.17 -0.93
C LEU A 96 3.82 10.68 -1.82
N GLU A 97 4.84 10.04 -1.25
CA GLU A 97 5.91 9.39 -2.00
C GLU A 97 5.34 8.32 -2.96
N TRP A 98 4.42 7.50 -2.47
CA TRP A 98 3.75 6.49 -3.28
C TRP A 98 2.90 7.09 -4.41
N ILE A 99 2.14 8.17 -4.14
CA ILE A 99 1.35 8.88 -5.16
C ILE A 99 2.29 9.41 -6.25
N ARG A 100 3.35 10.13 -5.88
CA ARG A 100 4.31 10.70 -6.84
C ARG A 100 5.01 9.62 -7.68
N ALA A 101 5.38 8.49 -7.07
CA ALA A 101 5.95 7.36 -7.80
C ALA A 101 4.93 6.74 -8.76
N THR A 102 3.68 6.62 -8.32
CA THR A 102 2.56 6.09 -9.10
C THR A 102 2.23 6.94 -10.32
N GLU A 103 2.10 8.26 -10.16
CA GLU A 103 1.80 9.17 -11.27
C GLU A 103 2.82 9.06 -12.39
N ARG A 104 4.11 8.96 -12.05
CA ARG A 104 5.18 8.75 -13.03
C ARG A 104 5.02 7.43 -13.77
N LEU A 105 4.71 6.34 -13.05
CA LEU A 105 4.50 5.02 -13.65
C LEU A 105 3.27 4.98 -14.55
N CYS A 106 2.17 5.62 -14.15
CA CYS A 106 0.94 5.72 -14.96
C CYS A 106 1.20 6.44 -16.28
N LYS A 107 1.84 7.62 -16.24
CA LYS A 107 2.23 8.40 -17.44
C LYS A 107 3.14 7.61 -18.38
N LEU A 108 4.12 6.88 -17.84
CA LEU A 108 5.00 6.03 -18.65
C LEU A 108 4.23 4.90 -19.34
N ARG A 109 3.22 4.35 -18.66
CA ARG A 109 2.41 3.25 -19.19
C ARG A 109 1.47 3.71 -20.28
N GLU A 110 0.84 4.88 -20.13
CA GLU A 110 0.00 5.50 -21.16
C GLU A 110 0.79 5.70 -22.46
N LYS A 111 2.02 6.25 -22.36
CA LYS A 111 2.91 6.42 -23.52
C LYS A 111 3.25 5.10 -24.22
N ARG A 112 3.44 4.01 -23.46
CA ARG A 112 3.72 2.70 -24.06
C ARG A 112 2.53 2.13 -24.80
N VAL A 113 1.32 2.33 -24.27
CA VAL A 113 0.08 1.85 -24.90
C VAL A 113 -0.21 2.64 -26.19
N THR A 114 0.01 3.96 -26.20
CA THR A 114 -0.14 4.74 -27.44
C THR A 114 0.84 4.30 -28.52
N ASN A 115 2.12 4.14 -28.18
CA ASN A 115 3.15 3.76 -29.16
C ASN A 115 3.04 2.31 -29.66
N ALA A 116 2.31 1.44 -28.96
CA ALA A 116 2.08 0.05 -29.39
C ALA A 116 0.89 -0.10 -30.35
N ASN A 117 0.10 0.98 -30.54
CA ASN A 117 -1.07 1.02 -31.41
C ASN A 117 -0.82 1.85 -32.68
N GLU A 118 0.40 2.36 -32.87
CA GLU A 118 0.92 2.98 -34.10
C GLU A 118 1.73 1.95 -34.90
#